data_AF-A0A183FRC8-F1
#
_entry.id   AF-A0A183FRC8-F1
#
_cell.length_a   1.000
_cell.length_b   1.000
_cell.length_c   1.000
_cell.angle_alpha   90.00
_cell.angle_beta   90.00
_cell.angle_gamma   90.00
#
_symmetry.space_group_name_H-M   'P 1'
#
loop_
_entity.id
_entity.type
_entity.pdbx_description
1 polymer ?
#
loop_
_entity_poly.entity_id
_entity_poly.type
_entity_poly.pdbx_seq_one_letter_code
_entity_poly.pdbx_strand_id
1 'polypeptide(L)' 'MSRIISSGLGVRDRDLIRVLVSRSEIDLAAIQVEFERLFKKPLQQVIRDECKGVYRDALISIVKGNRSLY' A
#
# COMPACT_ATOMS: atom_id res chain seq x y z
N MET A 1 -18.39 5.65 -22.46
CA MET A 1 -17.05 6.23 -22.24
C MET A 1 -17.21 7.70 -21.85
N SER A 2 -17.13 8.04 -20.56
CA SER A 2 -16.65 9.37 -20.16
C SER A 2 -16.21 9.33 -18.70
N ARG A 3 -15.08 9.98 -18.45
CA ARG A 3 -14.08 9.70 -17.42
C ARG A 3 -14.05 10.88 -16.46
N ILE A 4 -15.05 10.96 -15.59
CA ILE A 4 -15.22 12.07 -14.64
C ILE A 4 -15.40 11.52 -13.23
N ILE A 5 -14.38 10.89 -12.63
CA ILE A 5 -14.33 10.78 -11.17
C ILE A 5 -12.86 10.76 -10.70
N SER A 6 -12.50 11.72 -9.84
CA SER A 6 -11.35 11.69 -8.91
C SER A 6 -9.95 12.09 -9.40
N SER A 7 -9.78 13.34 -9.84
CA SER A 7 -8.46 13.95 -10.15
C SER A 7 -7.72 14.54 -8.93
N GLY A 8 -8.03 14.16 -7.68
CA GLY A 8 -7.49 14.87 -6.50
C GLY A 8 -7.12 14.06 -5.27
N LEU A 9 -7.46 12.76 -5.19
CA LEU A 9 -7.21 11.93 -3.99
C LEU A 9 -6.12 10.87 -4.23
N GLY A 10 -6.21 10.12 -5.35
CA GLY A 10 -5.31 8.99 -5.61
C GLY A 10 -3.84 9.31 -5.94
N VAL A 11 -3.37 10.56 -5.88
CA VAL A 11 -1.92 10.89 -5.94
C VAL A 11 -1.34 10.95 -4.53
N ARG A 12 -2.06 11.57 -3.59
CA ARG A 12 -1.64 11.64 -2.19
C ARG A 12 -1.64 10.27 -1.52
N ASP A 13 -2.59 9.41 -1.89
CA ASP A 13 -2.65 8.05 -1.35
C ASP A 13 -1.42 7.23 -1.78
N ARG A 14 -0.91 7.43 -3.00
CA ARG A 14 0.33 6.79 -3.46
C ARG A 14 1.56 7.29 -2.72
N ASP A 15 1.68 8.59 -2.49
CA ASP A 15 2.77 9.16 -1.71
C ASP A 15 2.73 8.69 -0.25
N LEU A 16 1.54 8.63 0.34
CA LEU A 16 1.34 8.13 1.69
C LEU A 16 1.73 6.65 1.80
N ILE A 17 1.28 5.81 0.87
CA ILE A 17 1.65 4.39 0.78
C ILE A 17 3.17 4.22 0.63
N ARG A 18 3.82 5.06 -0.20
CA ARG A 18 5.28 5.03 -0.35
C ARG A 18 5.99 5.31 0.96
N VAL A 19 5.60 6.39 1.64
CA VAL A 19 6.24 6.80 2.90
C VAL A 19 6.01 5.74 3.96
N LEU A 20 4.79 5.24 4.07
CA LEU A 20 4.44 4.16 5.00
C LEU A 20 5.29 2.91 4.74
N VAL A 21 5.33 2.40 3.50
CA VAL A 21 6.06 1.17 3.18
C VAL A 21 7.57 1.33 3.33
N SER A 22 8.15 2.45 2.86
CA SER A 22 9.61 2.65 2.86
C SER A 22 10.18 3.07 4.22
N ARG A 23 9.42 3.78 5.05
CA ARG A 23 9.88 4.19 6.39
C ARG A 23 9.61 3.15 7.45
N SER A 24 8.69 2.24 7.18
CA SER A 24 8.28 1.23 8.13
C SER A 24 8.83 -0.15 7.83
N GLU A 25 9.71 -0.32 6.84
CA GLU A 25 10.36 -1.60 6.49
C GLU A 25 10.63 -2.52 7.70
N ILE A 26 11.21 -1.95 8.76
CA ILE A 26 11.57 -2.66 10.00
C ILE A 26 10.32 -3.19 10.74
N ASP A 27 9.27 -2.36 10.84
CA ASP A 27 8.04 -2.63 11.59
C ASP A 27 6.83 -2.93 10.69
N LEU A 28 7.05 -3.18 9.39
CA LEU A 28 5.99 -3.21 8.38
C LEU A 28 5.07 -4.43 8.56
N ALA A 29 5.52 -5.47 9.26
CA ALA A 29 4.66 -6.56 9.72
C ALA A 29 3.64 -6.08 10.77
N ALA A 30 4.07 -5.34 11.79
CA ALA A 30 3.19 -4.78 12.81
C ALA A 30 2.21 -3.76 12.21
N ILE A 31 2.68 -2.93 11.28
CA ILE A 31 1.84 -1.97 10.56
C ILE A 31 0.82 -2.66 9.67
N GLN A 32 1.15 -3.79 9.03
CA GLN A 32 0.16 -4.55 8.26
C GLN A 32 -0.99 -5.02 9.15
N VAL A 33 -0.67 -5.56 10.33
CA VAL A 33 -1.66 -6.03 11.31
C VAL A 33 -2.53 -4.86 11.78
N GLU A 34 -1.91 -3.75 12.16
CA GLU A 34 -2.63 -2.59 12.69
C GLU A 34 -3.45 -1.88 11.60
N PHE A 35 -2.92 -1.77 10.38
CA PHE A 35 -3.63 -1.25 9.23
C PHE A 35 -4.88 -2.08 8.92
N GLU A 36 -4.74 -3.41 8.89
CA GLU A 36 -5.88 -4.30 8.67
C GLU A 36 -6.90 -4.20 9.81
N ARG A 37 -6.44 -4.03 11.06
CA ARG A 37 -7.32 -3.82 12.21
C ARG A 37 -8.15 -2.54 12.09
N LEU A 38 -7.52 -1.43 11.67
CA LEU A 38 -8.12 -0.10 11.55
C LEU A 38 -9.01 0.05 10.31
N PHE A 39 -8.52 -0.37 9.14
CA PHE A 39 -9.15 -0.13 7.85
C PHE A 39 -9.96 -1.33 7.33
N LYS A 40 -9.94 -2.46 8.04
CA LYS A 40 -10.65 -3.71 7.68
C LYS A 40 -10.33 -4.20 6.27
N LYS A 41 -9.16 -3.84 5.76
CA LYS A 41 -8.63 -4.23 4.45
C LYS A 41 -7.14 -4.49 4.56
N PRO A 42 -6.62 -5.55 3.92
CA PRO A 42 -5.20 -5.80 3.93
C PRO A 42 -4.47 -4.72 3.13
N LEU A 43 -3.34 -4.25 3.66
CA LEU A 43 -2.51 -3.21 3.02
C LEU A 43 -2.16 -3.56 1.56
N GLN A 44 -1.92 -4.85 1.28
CA GLN A 44 -1.62 -5.35 -0.06
C GLN A 44 -2.77 -5.12 -1.05
N GLN A 45 -4.02 -5.21 -0.61
CA GLN A 45 -5.18 -4.97 -1.47
C GLN A 45 -5.29 -3.48 -1.79
N VAL A 46 -5.11 -2.61 -0.79
CA VAL A 46 -5.10 -1.15 -1.00
C VAL A 46 -4.01 -0.76 -2.00
N ILE A 47 -2.81 -1.34 -1.89
CA ILE A 47 -1.74 -1.11 -2.88
C ILE A 47 -2.16 -1.55 -4.29
N ARG A 48 -2.89 -2.67 -4.44
CA ARG A 48 -3.35 -3.13 -5.77
C ARG A 48 -4.39 -2.21 -6.38
N ASP A 49 -5.28 -1.66 -5.55
CA ASP A 49 -6.39 -0.83 -5.98
C ASP A 49 -5.90 0.59 -6.35
N GLU A 50 -4.97 1.14 -5.56
CA GLU A 50 -4.49 2.52 -5.69
C GLU A 50 -3.24 2.67 -6.58
N CYS A 51 -2.37 1.65 -6.65
CA CYS A 51 -1.13 1.70 -7.42
C CYS A 51 -1.22 0.91 -8.73
N LYS A 52 -0.47 1.35 -9.76
CA LYS A 52 -0.44 0.69 -11.07
C LYS A 52 0.98 0.53 -11.58
N GLY A 53 1.16 -0.45 -12.48
CA GLY A 53 2.44 -0.72 -13.15
C GLY A 53 3.54 -1.19 -12.21
N VAL A 54 4.79 -1.02 -12.64
CA VAL A 54 6.00 -1.48 -11.94
C VAL A 54 6.06 -0.97 -10.50
N TYR A 55 5.56 0.23 -10.24
CA TYR A 55 5.51 0.82 -8.90
C TYR A 55 4.64 0.00 -7.94
N ARG A 56 3.47 -0.47 -8.37
CA ARG A 56 2.62 -1.38 -7.59
C ARG A 56 3.36 -2.68 -7.28
N ASP A 57 3.99 -3.25 -8.30
CA ASP A 57 4.63 -4.57 -8.19
C ASP A 57 5.84 -4.52 -7.24
N ALA A 58 6.59 -3.41 -7.24
CA ALA A 58 7.65 -3.15 -6.28
C ALA A 58 7.12 -3.05 -4.84
N LEU A 59 6.06 -2.27 -4.60
CA LEU A 59 5.45 -2.15 -3.26
C LEU A 59 4.90 -3.48 -2.74
N ILE A 60 4.23 -4.26 -3.61
CA ILE A 60 3.74 -5.60 -3.25
C ILE A 60 4.92 -6.52 -2.89
N SER A 61 6.03 -6.44 -3.60
CA SER A 61 7.22 -7.23 -3.33
C SER A 61 7.85 -6.89 -1.97
N ILE A 62 7.92 -5.60 -1.62
CA ILE A 62 8.40 -5.15 -0.30
C ILE A 62 7.49 -5.68 0.83
N VAL A 63 6.18 -5.50 0.67
CA VAL A 63 5.20 -5.92 1.68
C VAL A 63 5.18 -7.45 1.87
N LYS A 64 5.37 -8.21 0.79
CA LYS A 64 5.50 -9.68 0.84
C LYS A 64 6.83 -10.14 1.43
N GLY A 65 7.94 -9.51 1.04
CA GLY A 65 9.29 -9.84 1.52
C GLY A 65 9.42 -9.68 3.03
N ASN A 66 8.73 -8.69 3.61
CA ASN A 66 8.72 -8.49 5.06
C ASN A 66 7.82 -9.47 5.84
N ARG A 67 7.09 -10.37 5.16
CA ARG A 67 6.31 -11.42 5.84
C ARG A 67 7.17 -12.63 6.23
N SER A 68 8.47 -12.63 5.90
CA SER A 68 9.36 -13.79 6.00
C SER A 68 10.13 -13.94 7.34
N LEU A 69 9.72 -13.26 8.42
CA LEU A 69 10.41 -13.38 9.72
C LEU A 69 9.64 -14.10 10.82
N TYR A 70 8.61 -14.90 10.48
CA TYR A 70 8.07 -15.95 11.34
C TYR A 70 7.62 -17.15 10.52
#